data_AF-A0A356U8D9-F1
#
_entry.id   AF-A0A356U8D9-F1
#
_cell.length_a   1.000
_cell.length_b   1.000
_cell.length_c   1.000
_cell.angle_alpha   90.00
_cell.angle_beta   90.00
_cell.angle_gamma   90.00
#
_symmetry.space_group_name_H-M   'P 1'
#
loop_
_entity.id
_entity.type
_entity.pdbx_description
1 polymer ?
#
loop_
_entity_poly.entity_id
_entity_poly.type
_entity_poly.pdbx_seq_one_letter_code
_entity_poly.pdbx_strand_id
1 'polypeptide(L)' 'MGHGQISKFLFEDYQMLTRYMEGKAIKKILNCTETNITMLMEDGIIIDFSNLEDEILFDIRLPIGSNNSN' A
#
# COMPACT_ATOMS: atom_id res chain seq x y z
N MET A 1 0.45 -9.65 -32.10
CA MET A 1 0.99 -8.90 -30.94
C MET A 1 0.00 -9.10 -29.81
N GLY A 2 0.36 -9.87 -28.79
CA GLY A 2 -0.56 -10.18 -27.69
C GLY A 2 -0.82 -8.93 -26.88
N HIS A 3 -2.04 -8.40 -26.91
CA HIS A 3 -2.49 -7.42 -25.94
C HIS A 3 -2.54 -8.15 -24.59
N GLY A 4 -1.48 -8.02 -23.78
CA GLY A 4 -1.43 -8.59 -22.44
C GLY A 4 -2.53 -7.96 -21.60
N GLN A 5 -3.61 -8.70 -21.39
CA GLN A 5 -4.70 -8.25 -20.55
C GLN A 5 -4.18 -8.24 -19.11
N ILE A 6 -4.10 -7.05 -18.52
CA ILE A 6 -3.68 -6.89 -17.12
C ILE A 6 -4.66 -7.69 -16.25
N SER A 7 -4.14 -8.47 -15.30
CA SER A 7 -4.95 -9.21 -14.34
C SER A 7 -5.90 -8.26 -13.62
N LYS A 8 -7.18 -8.63 -13.52
CA LYS A 8 -8.18 -7.85 -12.79
C LYS A 8 -7.77 -7.62 -11.34
N PHE A 9 -7.16 -8.62 -10.70
CA PHE A 9 -6.65 -8.51 -9.33
C PHE A 9 -5.54 -7.48 -9.23
N LEU A 10 -4.60 -7.48 -10.17
CA LEU A 10 -3.51 -6.48 -10.19
C LEU A 10 -4.04 -5.05 -10.36
N PHE A 11 -5.11 -4.89 -11.14
CA PHE A 11 -5.78 -3.60 -11.29
C PHE A 11 -6.50 -3.16 -10.00
N GLU A 12 -7.18 -4.08 -9.32
CA GLU A 12 -7.84 -3.82 -8.03
C GLU A 12 -6.82 -3.44 -6.94
N ASP A 13 -5.69 -4.16 -6.88
CA ASP A 13 -4.58 -3.88 -5.97
C ASP A 13 -3.96 -2.51 -6.22
N TYR A 14 -3.73 -2.18 -7.51
CA TYR A 14 -3.25 -0.87 -7.91
C TYR A 14 -4.21 0.24 -7.46
N GLN A 15 -5.52 0.07 -7.73
CA GLN A 15 -6.52 1.05 -7.30
C GLN A 15 -6.56 1.22 -5.78
N MET A 16 -6.35 0.13 -5.02
CA MET A 16 -6.27 0.19 -3.56
C MET A 16 -5.07 1.03 -3.12
N LEU A 17 -3.86 0.75 -3.63
CA LEU A 17 -2.66 1.53 -3.31
C LEU A 17 -2.81 3.01 -3.66
N THR A 18 -3.34 3.32 -4.85
CA THR A 18 -3.56 4.71 -5.29
C THR A 18 -4.42 5.50 -4.30
N ARG A 19 -5.51 4.91 -3.77
CA ARG A 19 -6.38 5.58 -2.77
C ARG A 19 -5.65 5.95 -1.49
N TYR A 20 -4.63 5.18 -1.11
CA TYR A 20 -3.92 5.36 0.15
C TYR A 20 -2.58 6.08 0.02
N MET A 21 -2.02 6.18 -1.18
CA MET A 21 -0.70 6.79 -1.41
C MET A 21 -0.73 8.03 -2.29
N GLU A 22 -1.60 8.09 -3.31
CA GLU A 22 -1.56 9.17 -4.29
C GLU A 22 -1.95 10.51 -3.63
N GLY A 23 -1.12 11.53 -3.85
CA GLY A 23 -1.30 12.86 -3.26
C GLY A 23 -1.04 12.94 -1.75
N LYS A 24 -0.62 11.85 -1.09
CA LYS A 24 -0.32 11.84 0.34
C LYS A 24 1.18 11.90 0.60
N ALA A 25 1.56 12.59 1.66
CA ALA A 25 2.94 12.65 2.12
C ALA A 25 3.26 11.50 3.09
N ILE A 26 4.49 10.98 2.99
CA ILE A 26 5.04 10.06 3.99
C ILE A 26 5.51 10.89 5.17
N LYS A 27 4.96 10.61 6.35
CA LYS A 27 5.34 11.25 7.61
C LYS A 27 6.67 10.70 8.13
N LYS A 28 6.81 9.37 8.09
CA LYS A 28 8.01 8.69 8.60
C LYS A 28 8.16 7.28 8.02
N ILE A 29 9.39 6.87 7.76
CA ILE A 29 9.74 5.46 7.53
C ILE A 29 9.94 4.79 8.90
N LEU A 30 9.14 3.76 9.19
CA LEU A 30 9.17 3.04 10.47
C LEU A 30 10.13 1.84 10.44
N ASN A 31 10.24 1.18 9.29
CA ASN A 31 11.14 0.06 9.06
C ASN A 31 11.63 0.11 7.61
N CYS A 32 12.89 -0.23 7.38
CA CYS A 32 13.47 -0.32 6.04
C CYS A 32 14.60 -1.36 6.08
N THR A 33 14.35 -2.50 5.47
CA THR A 33 15.33 -3.57 5.26
C THR A 33 15.51 -3.79 3.76
N GLU A 34 16.33 -4.76 3.39
CA GLU A 34 16.52 -5.15 1.98
C GLU A 34 15.21 -5.60 1.32
N THR A 35 14.33 -6.27 2.06
CA THR A 35 13.10 -6.88 1.52
C THR A 35 11.82 -6.25 2.05
N ASN A 36 11.89 -5.23 2.90
CA ASN A 36 10.70 -4.68 3.54
C ASN A 36 10.80 -3.18 3.77
N ILE A 37 9.69 -2.47 3.57
CA ILE A 37 9.55 -1.07 4.00
C ILE A 37 8.19 -0.84 4.64
N THR A 38 8.19 -0.22 5.82
CA THR A 38 6.99 0.23 6.52
C THR A 38 6.96 1.75 6.54
N MET A 39 5.89 2.35 6.05
CA MET A 39 5.69 3.79 6.00
C MET A 39 4.49 4.21 6.85
N LEU A 40 4.70 5.21 7.69
CA LEU A 40 3.63 5.98 8.31
C LEU A 40 3.31 7.18 7.41
N MET A 41 2.07 7.26 6.96
CA MET A 41 1.54 8.37 6.17
C MET A 41 1.10 9.52 7.10
N GLU A 42 0.99 10.75 6.57
CA GLU A 42 0.56 11.92 7.35
C GLU A 42 -0.83 11.79 7.99
N ASP A 43 -1.74 11.05 7.34
CA ASP A 43 -3.08 10.77 7.83
C ASP A 43 -3.14 9.63 8.87
N GLY A 44 -1.99 9.11 9.30
CA GLY A 44 -1.90 8.06 10.31
C GLY A 44 -2.09 6.64 9.77
N ILE A 45 -2.26 6.47 8.45
CA ILE A 45 -2.25 5.16 7.81
C ILE A 45 -0.84 4.58 7.82
N ILE A 46 -0.72 3.28 8.05
CA ILE A 46 0.54 2.55 7.90
C ILE A 46 0.44 1.64 6.68
N ILE A 47 1.44 1.72 5.81
CA ILE A 47 1.56 0.86 4.63
C ILE A 47 2.85 0.07 4.74
N ASP A 48 2.71 -1.26 4.71
CA ASP A 48 3.82 -2.20 4.72
C ASP A 48 4.00 -2.77 3.32
N PHE A 49 5.23 -2.79 2.80
CA PHE A 49 5.59 -3.51 1.58
C PHE A 49 6.61 -4.58 1.90
N SER A 50 6.39 -5.79 1.37
CA SER A 50 7.33 -6.91 1.44
C SER A 50 7.64 -7.41 0.04
N ASN A 51 8.93 -7.49 -0.29
CA ASN A 51 9.41 -8.17 -1.49
C ASN A 51 9.60 -9.66 -1.18
N LEU A 52 8.94 -10.51 -1.96
CA LEU A 52 9.06 -11.96 -1.96
C LEU A 52 9.56 -12.42 -3.33
N GLU A 53 10.87 -12.43 -3.55
CA GLU A 53 11.57 -12.88 -4.79
C GLU A 53 10.93 -12.42 -6.13
N ASP A 54 9.79 -12.99 -6.52
CA ASP A 54 9.03 -12.69 -7.74
C ASP A 54 7.78 -11.79 -7.52
N GLU A 55 7.42 -11.49 -6.27
CA GLU A 55 6.17 -10.80 -5.92
C GLU A 55 6.40 -9.65 -4.92
N ILE A 56 5.52 -8.65 -4.98
CA ILE A 56 5.45 -7.58 -3.97
C ILE A 56 4.11 -7.70 -3.27
N LEU A 57 4.14 -7.90 -1.96
CA LEU A 57 2.96 -7.85 -1.10
C LEU A 57 2.88 -6.50 -0.41
N PHE A 58 1.66 -6.05 -0.15
CA PHE A 58 1.43 -4.89 0.71
C PHE A 58 0.29 -5.13 1.69
N ASP A 59 0.37 -4.48 2.85
CA ASP A 59 -0.71 -4.41 3.84
C ASP A 59 -0.97 -2.95 4.23
N ILE A 60 -2.22 -2.62 4.54
CA ILE A 60 -2.67 -1.26 4.86
C ILE A 60 -3.42 -1.27 6.18
N ARG A 61 -2.83 -0.63 7.18
CA ARG A 61 -3.40 -0.50 8.51
C ARG A 61 -3.97 0.90 8.69
N LEU A 62 -5.29 0.96 8.87
CA LEU A 62 -6.02 2.21 9.09
C LEU A 62 -5.79 2.73 10.54
N PRO A 63 -5.81 4.05 10.76
CA PRO A 63 -5.66 4.61 12.09
C PRO A 63 -6.83 4.17 12.99
N ILE A 64 -6.47 3.78 14.22
CA ILE A 64 -7.42 3.43 15.29
C ILE A 64 -8.17 4.71 15.68
N GLY A 65 -9.36 4.90 15.12
CA GLY A 65 -10.13 6.14 15.21
C GLY A 65 -11.16 6.32 14.09
N SER A 66 -11.06 5.54 13.02
CA SER A 66 -12.01 5.53 11.90
C SER A 66 -13.30 4.76 12.21
N ASN A 67 -13.88 4.93 13.41
CA ASN A 67 -15.26 4.52 13.68
C ASN A 67 -16.17 5.64 13.17
N ASN A 68 -16.44 5.67 11.87
CA ASN A 68 -17.63 6.35 11.39
C ASN A 68 -18.82 5.43 11.63
N SER A 69 -19.43 5.58 12.79
CA SER A 69 -20.84 5.23 12.98
C SER A 69 -21.66 6.01 11.95
N ASN A 70 -22.36 5.29 11.05
CA ASN A 70 -23.56 5.73 10.36
C ASN A 70 -24.44 4.51 10.10
#